data_AF-A0A381UL90-F1
#
_entry.id   AF-A0A381UL90-F1
#
_cell.length_a   1.000
_cell.length_b   1.000
_cell.length_c   1.000
_cell.angle_alpha   90.00
_cell.angle_beta   90.00
_cell.angle_gamma   90.00
#
_symmetry.space_group_name_H-M   'P 1'
#
loop_
_entity.id
_entity.type
_entity.pdbx_description
1 polymer ?
#
loop_
_entity_poly.entity_id
_entity_poly.type
_entity_poly.pdbx_seq_one_letter_code
_entity_poly.pdbx_strand_id
1 'polypeptide(L)'
;MSSIYRKGRDGYYYYQTYVYNPETGKKDKRIFHSLGTRELTQAEEKQAELDIQYEKQITGKQKKSIFSFFSDQRKSIGLVFVTVIITVFIMNTFQNEPAPNKKFIKKAESPSVNQKKVQVQDKPQESPPVVVKKEKKPTDPSKVLKQKSKQKKPKPAIPEHKVVRVDRLSGAFDQGKVYVTVAKKASTASLRLLCKKLTDQHKEFSNIVICIYDSSPAGQELAQGTKSNYSTEAQKKAWLAMYSYNPVEGDYFDNNPGGYLGAY
;
A
#
# COMPACT_ATOMS: atom_id res chain seq x y z
N MET A 1 -9.86 -8.44 -13.48
CA MET A 1 -10.77 -9.55 -13.15
C MET A 1 -10.20 -10.30 -11.96
N SER A 2 -10.52 -9.76 -10.79
CA SER A 2 -10.53 -10.50 -9.53
C SER A 2 -11.82 -11.32 -9.44
N SER A 3 -11.96 -12.10 -8.37
CA SER A 3 -13.24 -12.60 -7.89
C SER A 3 -13.25 -12.66 -6.36
N ILE A 4 -14.45 -12.61 -5.78
CA ILE A 4 -14.67 -12.97 -4.37
C ILE A 4 -15.40 -14.30 -4.27
N TYR A 5 -15.09 -15.07 -3.24
CA TYR A 5 -15.74 -16.35 -2.94
C TYR A 5 -15.88 -16.54 -1.43
N ARG A 6 -16.89 -17.30 -1.00
CA ARG A 6 -17.17 -17.55 0.42
C ARG A 6 -16.62 -18.91 0.83
N LYS A 7 -15.95 -19.01 1.97
CA LYS A 7 -15.34 -20.27 2.44
C LYS A 7 -16.24 -20.97 3.46
N GLY A 8 -16.63 -22.21 3.16
CA GLY A 8 -17.70 -22.90 3.89
C GLY A 8 -17.45 -23.16 5.38
N ARG A 9 -16.18 -23.25 5.82
CA ARG A 9 -15.83 -23.57 7.22
C ARG A 9 -15.98 -22.38 8.18
N ASP A 10 -15.84 -21.15 7.68
CA ASP A 10 -15.76 -19.93 8.49
C ASP A 10 -16.81 -18.88 8.11
N GLY A 11 -17.42 -19.01 6.93
CA GLY A 11 -18.48 -18.15 6.40
C GLY A 11 -18.01 -16.80 5.89
N TYR A 12 -16.69 -16.55 5.85
CA TYR A 12 -16.10 -15.29 5.39
C TYR A 12 -15.86 -15.28 3.88
N TYR A 13 -15.80 -14.06 3.33
CA TYR A 13 -15.39 -13.81 1.96
C TYR A 13 -13.87 -13.70 1.83
N TYR A 14 -13.36 -14.26 0.72
CA TYR A 14 -11.98 -14.24 0.29
C TYR A 14 -11.91 -13.66 -1.12
N TYR A 15 -10.90 -12.83 -1.36
CA TYR A 15 -10.58 -12.24 -2.66
C TYR A 15 -9.49 -13.06 -3.35
N GLN A 16 -9.61 -13.26 -4.66
CA GLN A 16 -8.63 -13.92 -5.51
C GLN A 16 -8.38 -13.05 -6.75
N THR A 17 -7.12 -12.90 -7.17
CA THR A 17 -6.80 -12.27 -8.46
C THR A 17 -5.49 -12.84 -9.03
N TYR A 18 -5.17 -12.49 -10.28
CA TYR A 18 -3.85 -12.73 -10.86
C TYR A 18 -3.09 -11.41 -11.04
N VAL A 19 -1.89 -11.35 -10.50
CA VAL A 19 -0.97 -10.21 -10.60
C VAL A 19 -0.29 -10.23 -11.97
N TYR A 20 -0.06 -9.07 -12.55
CA TYR A 20 0.73 -8.92 -13.77
C TYR A 20 2.23 -8.92 -13.45
N ASN A 21 2.98 -9.80 -14.12
CA ASN A 21 4.42 -9.89 -14.05
C ASN A 21 5.04 -9.10 -15.23
N PRO A 22 5.87 -8.07 -14.96
CA PRO A 22 6.51 -7.27 -16.00
C PRO A 22 7.58 -8.03 -16.80
N GLU A 23 8.14 -9.13 -16.28
CA GLU A 23 9.20 -9.90 -16.92
C GLU A 23 8.63 -10.86 -17.98
N THR A 24 7.53 -11.56 -17.65
CA THR A 24 6.86 -12.49 -18.57
C THR A 24 5.80 -11.82 -19.44
N GLY A 25 5.46 -10.57 -19.15
CA GLY A 25 4.38 -9.81 -19.78
C GLY A 25 2.97 -10.39 -19.55
N LYS A 26 2.84 -11.33 -18.60
CA LYS A 26 1.63 -12.15 -18.41
C LYS A 26 1.11 -12.06 -16.97
N LYS A 27 -0.07 -12.63 -16.74
CA LYS A 27 -0.68 -12.77 -15.42
C LYS A 27 -0.49 -14.20 -14.91
N ASP A 28 0.70 -14.48 -14.40
CA ASP A 28 1.15 -15.82 -13.98
C ASP A 28 0.88 -16.09 -12.49
N LYS A 29 1.18 -15.14 -11.60
CA LYS A 29 1.04 -15.30 -10.14
C LYS A 29 -0.39 -15.03 -9.66
N ARG A 30 -1.07 -16.08 -9.19
CA ARG A 30 -2.32 -15.97 -8.43
C ARG A 30 -2.04 -15.54 -6.99
N ILE A 31 -2.90 -14.70 -6.42
CA ILE A 31 -2.87 -14.29 -5.00
C ILE A 31 -4.26 -14.41 -4.36
N PHE A 32 -4.28 -14.48 -3.02
CA PHE A 32 -5.48 -14.64 -2.20
C PHE A 32 -5.42 -13.71 -0.99
N HIS A 33 -6.56 -13.10 -0.62
CA HIS A 33 -6.72 -12.27 0.58
C HIS A 33 -7.99 -12.66 1.34
N SER A 34 -7.95 -12.61 2.68
CA SER A 34 -9.18 -12.66 3.48
C SER A 34 -9.79 -11.27 3.56
N LEU A 35 -11.08 -11.12 3.26
CA LEU A 35 -11.77 -9.84 3.34
C LEU A 35 -12.28 -9.54 4.76
N GLY A 36 -12.19 -10.49 5.68
CA GLY A 36 -12.55 -10.31 7.10
C GLY A 36 -14.02 -9.92 7.32
N THR A 37 -14.90 -10.13 6.33
CA THR A 37 -16.34 -9.92 6.44
C THR A 37 -17.12 -11.14 5.95
N ARG A 38 -18.34 -11.30 6.47
CA ARG A 38 -19.33 -12.31 6.07
C ARG A 38 -20.46 -11.71 5.22
N GLU A 39 -20.46 -10.40 5.04
CA GLU A 39 -21.47 -9.62 4.33
C GLU A 39 -21.04 -9.41 2.87
N LEU A 40 -21.94 -9.57 1.91
CA LEU A 40 -21.58 -9.53 0.49
C LEU A 40 -21.19 -8.10 0.05
N THR A 41 -21.96 -7.09 0.44
CA THR A 41 -21.72 -5.69 0.06
C THR A 41 -20.35 -5.20 0.56
N GLN A 42 -19.99 -5.51 1.80
CA GLN A 42 -18.67 -5.20 2.35
C GLN A 42 -17.53 -6.00 1.69
N ALA A 43 -17.83 -7.16 1.08
CA ALA A 43 -16.85 -7.93 0.33
C ALA A 43 -16.61 -7.31 -1.06
N GLU A 44 -17.66 -6.82 -1.71
CA GLU A 44 -17.60 -6.09 -2.99
C GLU A 44 -16.87 -4.75 -2.84
N GLU A 45 -17.14 -3.98 -1.77
CA GLU A 45 -16.40 -2.75 -1.45
C GLU A 45 -14.88 -3.01 -1.33
N LYS A 46 -14.49 -4.06 -0.61
CA LYS A 46 -13.07 -4.42 -0.42
C LYS A 46 -12.45 -5.05 -1.66
N GLN A 47 -13.23 -5.73 -2.51
CA GLN A 47 -12.78 -6.18 -3.83
C GLN A 47 -12.39 -4.98 -4.70
N ALA A 48 -13.25 -3.95 -4.75
CA ALA A 48 -12.98 -2.74 -5.50
C ALA A 48 -11.75 -1.98 -4.95
N GLU A 49 -11.58 -1.91 -3.63
CA GLU A 49 -10.37 -1.32 -3.01
C GLU A 49 -9.09 -2.08 -3.44
N LEU A 50 -9.08 -3.40 -3.33
CA LEU A 50 -7.93 -4.23 -3.69
C LEU A 50 -7.60 -4.16 -5.19
N ASP A 51 -8.60 -4.16 -6.08
CA ASP A 51 -8.38 -4.01 -7.52
C ASP A 51 -7.75 -2.65 -7.84
N ILE A 52 -8.24 -1.56 -7.23
CA ILE A 52 -7.65 -0.22 -7.36
C ILE A 52 -6.20 -0.20 -6.85
N GLN A 53 -5.87 -0.92 -5.77
CA GLN A 53 -4.49 -1.04 -5.29
C GLN A 53 -3.59 -1.78 -6.30
N TYR A 54 -4.03 -2.91 -6.84
CA TYR A 54 -3.22 -3.68 -7.80
C TYR A 54 -3.05 -2.99 -9.16
N GLU A 55 -4.06 -2.29 -9.67
CA GLU A 55 -3.93 -1.50 -10.91
C GLU A 55 -2.98 -0.29 -10.74
N LYS A 56 -3.00 0.37 -9.57
CA LYS A 56 -2.03 1.41 -9.23
C LYS A 56 -0.59 0.88 -9.18
N GLN A 57 -0.36 -0.32 -8.64
CA GLN A 57 0.97 -0.94 -8.63
C GLN A 57 1.50 -1.21 -10.04
N ILE A 58 0.65 -1.68 -10.96
CA ILE A 58 1.04 -1.93 -12.37
C ILE A 58 1.43 -0.62 -13.05
N THR A 59 0.55 0.40 -12.96
CA THR A 59 0.77 1.72 -13.57
C THR A 59 2.02 2.41 -13.01
N GLY A 60 2.23 2.32 -11.68
CA GLY A 60 3.39 2.89 -11.00
C GLY A 60 4.72 2.23 -11.34
N LYS A 61 4.74 0.93 -11.66
CA LYS A 61 5.93 0.24 -12.16
C LYS A 61 6.22 0.59 -13.62
N GLN A 62 5.22 0.53 -14.51
CA GLN A 62 5.45 0.82 -15.94
C GLN A 62 5.90 2.26 -16.20
N LYS A 63 5.40 3.26 -15.45
CA LYS A 63 5.85 4.67 -15.59
C LYS A 63 7.34 4.90 -15.30
N LYS A 64 8.05 3.99 -14.63
CA LYS A 64 9.50 4.13 -14.41
C LYS A 64 10.36 3.82 -15.64
N SER A 65 9.83 3.15 -16.66
CA SER A 65 10.65 2.59 -17.75
C SER A 65 11.14 3.61 -18.78
N ILE A 66 10.34 4.65 -19.08
CA ILE A 66 10.63 5.55 -20.22
C ILE A 66 11.50 6.75 -19.81
N PHE A 67 11.32 7.29 -18.61
CA PHE A 67 12.04 8.49 -18.16
C PHE A 67 13.43 8.24 -17.55
N SER A 68 13.75 7.00 -17.16
CA SER A 68 15.05 6.62 -16.58
C SER A 68 16.19 6.67 -17.60
N PHE A 69 15.97 6.23 -18.84
CA PHE A 69 17.00 6.30 -19.89
C PHE A 69 17.50 7.74 -20.13
N PHE A 70 16.63 8.74 -19.92
CA PHE A 70 16.99 10.17 -20.03
C PHE A 70 17.63 10.75 -18.76
N SER A 71 17.52 10.09 -17.58
CA SER A 71 18.18 10.59 -16.36
C SER A 71 19.69 10.36 -16.35
N ASP A 72 20.14 9.26 -16.95
CA ASP A 72 21.50 8.75 -16.72
C ASP A 72 22.49 9.24 -17.79
N GLN A 73 22.02 9.52 -19.01
CA GLN A 73 22.85 10.02 -20.11
C GLN A 73 22.87 11.56 -20.27
N ARG A 74 22.49 12.34 -19.25
CA ARG A 74 22.38 13.82 -19.32
C ARG A 74 23.61 14.51 -19.92
N LYS A 75 24.83 14.02 -19.64
CA LYS A 75 26.08 14.56 -20.19
C LYS A 75 26.20 14.34 -21.70
N SER A 76 25.92 13.12 -22.18
CA SER A 76 25.95 12.77 -23.60
C SER A 76 24.84 13.47 -24.39
N ILE A 77 23.63 13.55 -23.82
CA ILE A 77 22.49 14.26 -24.40
C ILE A 77 22.83 15.74 -24.61
N GLY A 78 23.41 16.40 -23.60
CA GLY A 78 23.86 17.79 -23.72
C GLY A 78 24.90 18.00 -24.84
N LEU A 79 25.86 17.08 -24.97
CA LEU A 79 26.88 17.13 -26.03
C LEU A 79 26.27 17.01 -27.43
N VAL A 80 25.29 16.13 -27.63
CA VAL A 80 24.57 15.99 -28.91
C VAL A 80 23.76 17.25 -29.25
N PHE A 81 23.11 17.89 -28.29
CA PHE A 81 22.43 19.17 -28.55
C PHE A 81 23.42 20.28 -28.92
N VAL A 82 24.59 20.34 -28.27
CA VAL A 82 25.65 21.31 -28.62
C VAL A 82 26.18 21.09 -30.03
N THR A 83 26.47 19.84 -30.44
CA THR A 83 26.96 19.59 -31.81
C THR A 83 25.91 19.89 -32.88
N VAL A 84 24.62 19.61 -32.63
CA VAL A 84 23.52 19.97 -33.55
C VAL A 84 23.34 21.48 -33.65
N ILE A 85 23.44 22.23 -32.54
CA ILE A 85 23.38 23.71 -32.59
C ILE A 85 24.57 24.27 -33.38
N ILE A 86 25.77 23.73 -33.20
CA ILE A 86 26.98 24.15 -33.93
C ILE A 86 26.86 23.84 -35.43
N THR A 87 26.39 22.66 -35.84
CA THR A 87 26.24 22.34 -37.28
C THR A 87 25.14 23.16 -37.95
N VAL A 88 24.02 23.42 -37.28
CA VAL A 88 22.98 24.32 -37.78
C VAL A 88 23.50 25.76 -37.89
N PHE A 89 24.26 26.24 -36.90
CA PHE A 89 24.87 27.58 -36.95
C PHE A 89 25.86 27.70 -38.11
N ILE A 90 26.74 26.72 -38.30
CA ILE A 90 27.69 26.65 -39.42
C ILE A 90 26.94 26.62 -40.77
N MET A 91 25.90 25.77 -40.92
CA MET A 91 25.08 25.79 -42.14
C MET A 91 24.47 27.17 -42.39
N ASN A 92 23.93 27.82 -41.36
CA ASN A 92 23.31 29.14 -41.48
C ASN A 92 24.30 30.28 -41.74
N THR A 93 25.56 30.18 -41.32
CA THR A 93 26.61 31.18 -41.63
C THR A 93 27.29 30.98 -42.98
N PHE A 94 27.35 29.73 -43.48
CA PHE A 94 28.07 29.40 -44.71
C PHE A 94 27.17 29.14 -45.94
N GLN A 95 25.86 28.90 -45.79
CA GLN A 95 24.92 28.79 -46.92
C GLN A 95 24.34 30.15 -47.35
N ASN A 96 25.20 31.03 -47.86
CA ASN A 96 24.78 32.26 -48.55
C ASN A 96 24.67 32.07 -50.08
N GLU A 97 23.83 31.12 -50.54
CA GLU A 97 23.38 31.10 -51.93
C GLU A 97 21.99 30.40 -52.08
N PRO A 98 20.96 31.05 -52.68
CA PRO A 98 19.60 30.53 -52.70
C PRO A 98 19.21 29.82 -54.02
N ALA A 99 18.83 28.54 -53.95
CA ALA A 99 18.39 27.74 -55.10
C ALA A 99 17.28 26.73 -54.68
N PRO A 100 16.36 26.30 -55.58
CA PRO A 100 15.06 26.97 -55.62
C PRO A 100 13.84 26.08 -55.32
N ASN A 101 12.70 26.74 -55.10
CA ASN A 101 11.39 26.12 -54.87
C ASN A 101 11.02 25.01 -55.89
N LYS A 102 10.92 23.76 -55.44
CA LYS A 102 10.27 22.67 -56.20
C LYS A 102 8.89 22.36 -55.62
N LYS A 103 7.87 23.01 -56.19
CA LYS A 103 6.46 22.61 -56.01
C LYS A 103 6.28 21.18 -56.53
N PHE A 104 5.74 20.28 -55.72
CA PHE A 104 5.13 19.05 -56.21
C PHE A 104 3.70 18.92 -55.67
N ILE A 105 2.74 19.23 -56.55
CA ILE A 105 1.34 18.88 -56.35
C ILE A 105 1.19 17.40 -56.67
N LYS A 106 0.65 16.61 -55.73
CA LYS A 106 -0.12 15.42 -56.07
C LYS A 106 -1.45 15.46 -55.34
N LYS A 107 -2.49 15.04 -56.05
CA LYS A 107 -3.91 15.05 -55.69
C LYS A 107 -4.38 13.58 -55.66
N ALA A 108 -5.53 13.34 -55.03
CA ALA A 108 -6.28 12.08 -55.06
C ALA A 108 -5.63 10.90 -54.31
N GLU A 109 -6.39 9.94 -53.75
CA GLU A 109 -7.83 9.93 -53.44
C GLU A 109 -8.13 8.95 -52.29
N SER A 110 -9.31 9.07 -51.68
CA SER A 110 -9.80 8.16 -50.65
C SER A 110 -10.73 7.08 -51.21
N PRO A 111 -10.47 5.78 -50.96
CA PRO A 111 -11.49 4.74 -51.08
C PRO A 111 -12.08 4.44 -49.69
N SER A 112 -13.32 4.87 -49.46
CA SER A 112 -14.10 4.46 -48.28
C SER A 112 -14.57 3.02 -48.41
N VAL A 113 -14.29 2.16 -47.42
CA VAL A 113 -14.84 0.80 -47.34
C VAL A 113 -15.76 0.66 -46.13
N ASN A 114 -17.05 0.50 -46.41
CA ASN A 114 -18.03 0.06 -45.43
C ASN A 114 -17.86 -1.43 -45.12
N GLN A 115 -18.12 -1.86 -43.87
CA GLN A 115 -19.33 -2.65 -43.61
C GLN A 115 -19.63 -2.95 -42.11
N LYS A 116 -20.93 -2.83 -41.80
CA LYS A 116 -21.71 -3.67 -40.87
C LYS A 116 -21.20 -3.86 -39.44
N LYS A 117 -21.63 -2.95 -38.56
CA LYS A 117 -21.89 -3.24 -37.14
C LYS A 117 -23.23 -3.99 -37.04
N VAL A 118 -23.24 -5.21 -36.49
CA VAL A 118 -24.49 -5.90 -36.10
C VAL A 118 -24.80 -5.52 -34.66
N GLN A 119 -26.02 -5.08 -34.38
CA GLN A 119 -26.57 -4.98 -33.03
C GLN A 119 -27.87 -5.78 -33.00
N VAL A 120 -27.95 -6.74 -32.08
CA VAL A 120 -29.20 -7.41 -31.72
C VAL A 120 -29.80 -6.64 -30.54
N GLN A 121 -31.13 -6.50 -30.54
CA GLN A 121 -31.88 -5.83 -29.47
C GLN A 121 -31.94 -6.72 -28.21
N ASP A 122 -32.18 -6.12 -27.04
CA ASP A 122 -33.41 -6.46 -26.31
C ASP A 122 -33.75 -5.46 -25.19
N LYS A 123 -35.05 -5.25 -25.03
CA LYS A 123 -35.77 -4.50 -23.99
C LYS A 123 -37.27 -4.91 -24.13
N PRO A 124 -38.15 -4.83 -23.10
CA PRO A 124 -37.95 -4.10 -21.85
C PRO A 124 -38.34 -4.83 -20.53
N GLN A 125 -37.58 -4.48 -19.48
CA GLN A 125 -38.06 -4.09 -18.15
C GLN A 125 -39.58 -3.87 -17.95
N GLU A 126 -40.18 -4.54 -16.96
CA GLU A 126 -41.53 -4.28 -16.41
C GLU A 126 -41.53 -4.36 -14.85
N SER A 127 -42.45 -3.63 -14.17
CA SER A 127 -42.57 -3.47 -12.70
C SER A 127 -43.79 -2.57 -12.35
N PRO A 128 -44.14 -2.25 -11.07
CA PRO A 128 -43.79 -2.84 -9.77
C PRO A 128 -44.97 -3.64 -9.14
N PRO A 129 -45.98 -3.16 -8.35
CA PRO A 129 -46.16 -2.03 -7.39
C PRO A 129 -46.67 -2.42 -5.96
N VAL A 130 -46.85 -1.43 -5.06
CA VAL A 130 -47.60 -1.42 -3.74
C VAL A 130 -47.16 -2.41 -2.61
N VAL A 131 -47.39 -2.20 -1.29
CA VAL A 131 -48.32 -1.33 -0.50
C VAL A 131 -47.59 -0.55 0.63
N VAL A 132 -48.19 0.57 1.08
CA VAL A 132 -47.70 1.55 2.09
C VAL A 132 -48.25 1.29 3.51
N LYS A 133 -47.53 1.73 4.58
CA LYS A 133 -48.17 2.17 5.84
C LYS A 133 -47.34 3.13 6.72
N LYS A 134 -48.02 3.72 7.72
CA LYS A 134 -47.58 4.78 8.65
C LYS A 134 -47.99 4.40 10.10
N GLU A 135 -47.59 5.08 11.19
CA GLU A 135 -46.72 6.26 11.42
C GLU A 135 -45.78 5.96 12.63
N LYS A 136 -45.44 6.73 13.68
CA LYS A 136 -45.69 8.11 14.18
C LYS A 136 -44.55 8.55 15.14
N LYS A 137 -44.67 9.74 15.74
CA LYS A 137 -43.97 10.25 16.95
C LYS A 137 -45.05 10.84 17.90
N PRO A 138 -44.80 11.20 19.19
CA PRO A 138 -43.60 11.81 19.79
C PRO A 138 -43.16 11.06 21.09
N THR A 139 -42.36 11.55 22.08
CA THR A 139 -41.85 12.89 22.43
C THR A 139 -40.52 12.81 23.23
N ASP A 140 -39.65 13.81 23.09
CA ASP A 140 -38.59 14.20 24.06
C ASP A 140 -39.24 15.05 25.22
N PRO A 141 -38.57 15.53 26.31
CA PRO A 141 -37.12 15.76 26.46
C PRO A 141 -36.47 15.40 27.82
N SER A 142 -35.14 15.25 27.82
CA SER A 142 -34.31 15.90 28.86
C SER A 142 -32.84 16.11 28.47
N LYS A 143 -32.36 17.34 28.67
CA LYS A 143 -30.97 17.73 28.41
C LYS A 143 -30.06 17.33 29.57
N VAL A 144 -29.04 16.52 29.32
CA VAL A 144 -27.80 16.55 30.13
C VAL A 144 -26.62 16.78 29.19
N LEU A 145 -26.42 18.06 28.83
CA LEU A 145 -25.32 18.49 27.98
C LEU A 145 -24.00 18.48 28.78
N LYS A 146 -23.51 17.30 29.17
CA LYS A 146 -22.15 17.12 29.70
C LYS A 146 -21.15 17.35 28.57
N GLN A 147 -20.85 18.62 28.35
CA GLN A 147 -19.89 19.16 27.41
C GLN A 147 -18.48 18.66 27.76
N LYS A 148 -18.17 17.42 27.34
CA LYS A 148 -16.82 16.87 27.39
C LYS A 148 -15.91 17.83 26.63
N SER A 149 -15.07 18.56 27.36
CA SER A 149 -14.06 19.41 26.78
C SER A 149 -13.22 18.57 25.83
N LYS A 150 -13.10 19.02 24.56
CA LYS A 150 -12.20 18.39 23.60
C LYS A 150 -10.76 18.73 24.01
N GLN A 151 -10.26 18.03 25.02
CA GLN A 151 -8.82 17.94 25.28
C GLN A 151 -8.16 17.59 23.95
N LYS A 152 -7.40 18.52 23.39
CA LYS A 152 -6.57 18.25 22.21
C LYS A 152 -5.62 17.13 22.64
N LYS A 153 -5.83 15.92 22.14
CA LYS A 153 -4.93 14.78 22.40
C LYS A 153 -3.50 15.28 22.11
N PRO A 154 -2.55 15.17 23.06
CA PRO A 154 -1.20 15.64 22.83
C PRO A 154 -0.64 14.97 21.56
N LYS A 155 0.11 15.73 20.75
CA LYS A 155 0.72 15.20 19.54
C LYS A 155 1.52 13.94 19.93
N PRO A 156 1.40 12.81 19.20
CA PRO A 156 2.16 11.61 19.52
C PRO A 156 3.67 11.92 19.48
N ALA A 157 4.30 11.87 20.64
CA ALA A 157 5.76 11.94 20.77
C ALA A 157 6.34 10.53 20.79
N ILE A 158 7.58 10.37 20.31
CA ILE A 158 8.33 9.13 20.45
C ILE A 158 8.66 8.96 21.94
N PRO A 159 8.30 7.83 22.58
CA PRO A 159 8.53 7.62 24.00
C PRO A 159 10.01 7.31 24.29
N GLU A 160 10.40 7.48 25.55
CA GLU A 160 11.70 7.07 26.08
C GLU A 160 11.87 5.54 25.97
N HIS A 161 12.92 5.09 25.27
CA HIS A 161 13.11 3.69 24.87
C HIS A 161 14.58 3.26 24.95
N LYS A 162 14.80 1.97 25.22
CA LYS A 162 16.09 1.30 25.13
C LYS A 162 15.99 0.13 24.15
N VAL A 163 16.83 0.11 23.12
CA VAL A 163 17.06 -1.12 22.34
C VAL A 163 17.87 -2.07 23.22
N VAL A 164 17.34 -3.27 23.44
CA VAL A 164 17.93 -4.28 24.34
C VAL A 164 18.76 -5.29 23.54
N ARG A 165 18.28 -5.68 22.36
CA ARG A 165 18.93 -6.65 21.48
C ARG A 165 18.50 -6.43 20.03
N VAL A 166 19.38 -6.82 19.09
CA VAL A 166 19.10 -6.91 17.66
C VAL A 166 19.61 -8.26 17.17
N ASP A 167 18.70 -9.13 16.72
CA ASP A 167 19.04 -10.43 16.12
C ASP A 167 19.01 -10.31 14.59
N ARG A 168 19.99 -10.87 13.87
CA ARG A 168 19.87 -11.10 12.41
C ARG A 168 19.37 -12.54 12.19
N LEU A 169 18.10 -12.67 11.82
CA LEU A 169 17.41 -13.95 11.62
C LEU A 169 17.76 -14.62 10.29
N SER A 170 18.08 -13.84 9.26
CA SER A 170 18.53 -14.36 7.97
C SER A 170 19.50 -13.40 7.27
N GLY A 171 20.61 -13.94 6.77
CA GLY A 171 21.51 -13.21 5.88
C GLY A 171 21.02 -13.14 4.43
N ALA A 172 20.25 -14.14 3.96
CA ALA A 172 19.78 -14.19 2.57
C ALA A 172 18.56 -13.30 2.29
N PHE A 173 17.79 -12.96 3.34
CA PHE A 173 16.64 -12.05 3.27
C PHE A 173 16.86 -10.73 4.02
N ASP A 174 18.09 -10.47 4.48
CA ASP A 174 18.43 -9.38 5.41
C ASP A 174 17.33 -9.18 6.47
N GLN A 175 17.01 -10.27 7.17
CA GLN A 175 15.94 -10.27 8.15
C GLN A 175 16.49 -9.96 9.54
N GLY A 176 16.00 -8.89 10.15
CA GLY A 176 16.37 -8.46 11.50
C GLY A 176 15.19 -8.49 12.46
N LYS A 177 15.49 -8.67 13.76
CA LYS A 177 14.51 -8.57 14.84
C LYS A 177 15.06 -7.72 15.99
N VAL A 178 14.40 -6.59 16.24
CA VAL A 178 14.78 -5.60 17.25
C VAL A 178 13.89 -5.74 18.48
N TYR A 179 14.50 -5.81 19.66
CA TYR A 179 13.81 -5.94 20.95
C TYR A 179 14.01 -4.65 21.74
N VAL A 180 12.92 -4.03 22.18
CA VAL A 180 12.93 -2.67 22.75
C VAL A 180 12.10 -2.63 24.03
N THR A 181 12.61 -1.98 25.06
CA THR A 181 11.82 -1.65 26.28
C THR A 181 11.48 -0.17 26.31
N VAL A 182 10.30 0.16 26.84
CA VAL A 182 9.77 1.53 26.93
C VAL A 182 9.42 1.87 28.38
N ALA A 183 9.97 2.97 28.89
CA ALA A 183 9.94 3.31 30.32
C ALA A 183 8.57 3.80 30.85
N LYS A 184 7.71 4.31 29.98
CA LYS A 184 6.41 4.92 30.33
C LYS A 184 5.36 4.48 29.32
N LYS A 185 4.16 4.08 29.79
CA LYS A 185 3.06 3.59 28.92
C LYS A 185 2.72 4.61 27.84
N ALA A 186 3.07 4.28 26.60
CA ALA A 186 2.95 5.15 25.45
C ALA A 186 1.65 4.91 24.67
N SER A 187 1.18 5.91 23.93
CA SER A 187 0.01 5.75 23.04
C SER A 187 0.34 4.84 21.85
N THR A 188 -0.66 4.18 21.27
CA THR A 188 -0.50 3.35 20.05
C THR A 188 0.14 4.12 18.89
N ALA A 189 -0.16 5.43 18.77
CA ALA A 189 0.44 6.30 17.78
C ALA A 189 1.92 6.64 18.10
N SER A 190 2.26 6.83 19.39
CA SER A 190 3.63 7.02 19.86
C SER A 190 4.49 5.77 19.61
N LEU A 191 3.94 4.57 19.84
CA LEU A 191 4.60 3.30 19.53
C LEU A 191 4.81 3.11 18.03
N ARG A 192 3.82 3.46 17.18
CA ARG A 192 4.00 3.45 15.71
C ARG A 192 5.09 4.42 15.23
N LEU A 193 5.22 5.60 15.82
CA LEU A 193 6.32 6.52 15.52
C LEU A 193 7.69 5.96 15.95
N LEU A 194 7.76 5.27 17.09
CA LEU A 194 8.96 4.56 17.52
C LEU A 194 9.35 3.45 16.53
N CYS A 195 8.40 2.61 16.09
CA CYS A 195 8.66 1.58 15.09
C CYS A 195 9.20 2.17 13.77
N LYS A 196 8.62 3.26 13.27
CA LYS A 196 9.12 3.93 12.06
C LYS A 196 10.52 4.50 12.27
N LYS A 197 10.79 5.21 13.37
CA LYS A 197 12.14 5.69 13.74
C LYS A 197 13.16 4.54 13.76
N LEU A 198 12.83 3.40 14.36
CA LEU A 198 13.72 2.24 14.43
C LEU A 198 13.94 1.59 13.06
N THR A 199 12.90 1.49 12.23
CA THR A 199 12.98 1.07 10.81
C THR A 199 13.80 2.05 9.96
N ASP A 200 13.90 3.31 10.39
CA ASP A 200 14.77 4.32 9.78
C ASP A 200 16.21 4.31 10.30
N GLN A 201 16.44 3.79 11.51
CA GLN A 201 17.78 3.56 12.07
C GLN A 201 18.42 2.25 11.59
N HIS A 202 17.60 1.21 11.34
CA HIS A 202 18.06 -0.14 10.99
C HIS A 202 17.89 -0.44 9.48
N LYS A 203 18.59 0.31 8.62
CA LYS A 203 18.53 0.17 7.15
C LYS A 203 19.30 -1.05 6.61
N GLU A 204 20.08 -1.72 7.44
CA GLU A 204 20.73 -2.99 7.15
C GLU A 204 19.75 -4.16 6.99
N PHE A 205 18.48 -4.01 7.39
CA PHE A 205 17.46 -5.04 7.23
C PHE A 205 16.44 -4.68 6.15
N SER A 206 16.30 -5.55 5.15
CA SER A 206 15.21 -5.46 4.18
C SER A 206 13.89 -6.02 4.73
N ASN A 207 13.96 -6.88 5.75
CA ASN A 207 12.80 -7.41 6.46
C ASN A 207 13.00 -7.21 7.97
N ILE A 208 12.27 -6.30 8.60
CA ILE A 208 12.45 -6.00 10.03
C ILE A 208 11.22 -6.37 10.86
N VAL A 209 11.44 -7.01 12.00
CA VAL A 209 10.43 -7.21 13.06
C VAL A 209 10.87 -6.42 14.29
N ILE A 210 9.95 -5.69 14.91
CA ILE A 210 10.21 -4.89 16.12
C ILE A 210 9.24 -5.32 17.20
N CYS A 211 9.77 -5.86 18.30
CA CYS A 211 9.00 -6.23 19.48
C CYS A 211 9.23 -5.18 20.57
N ILE A 212 8.17 -4.48 20.97
CA ILE A 212 8.21 -3.46 22.02
C ILE A 212 7.57 -4.00 23.29
N TYR A 213 8.33 -3.97 24.37
CA TYR A 213 7.95 -4.37 25.71
C TYR A 213 7.90 -3.14 26.64
N ASP A 214 7.24 -3.26 27.79
CA ASP A 214 7.39 -2.27 28.86
C ASP A 214 8.74 -2.45 29.59
N SER A 215 9.06 -1.53 30.50
CA SER A 215 10.25 -1.63 31.35
C SER A 215 10.05 -2.46 32.63
N SER A 216 8.98 -3.25 32.74
CA SER A 216 8.82 -4.17 33.88
C SER A 216 9.87 -5.28 33.85
N PRO A 217 10.14 -6.00 34.96
CA PRO A 217 11.03 -7.15 34.95
C PRO A 217 10.66 -8.19 33.88
N ALA A 218 9.36 -8.47 33.69
CA ALA A 218 8.86 -9.35 32.64
C ALA A 218 9.14 -8.80 31.22
N GLY A 219 8.93 -7.50 31.00
CA GLY A 219 9.23 -6.86 29.71
C GLY A 219 10.74 -6.83 29.40
N GLN A 220 11.57 -6.68 30.42
CA GLN A 220 13.03 -6.73 30.30
C GLN A 220 13.53 -8.14 29.98
N GLU A 221 13.05 -9.18 30.68
CA GLU A 221 13.41 -10.58 30.41
C GLU A 221 12.96 -11.02 29.00
N LEU A 222 11.73 -10.66 28.58
CA LEU A 222 11.25 -10.90 27.22
C LEU A 222 12.11 -10.21 26.15
N ALA A 223 12.54 -8.97 26.39
CA ALA A 223 13.39 -8.22 25.47
C ALA A 223 14.82 -8.80 25.38
N GLN A 224 15.36 -9.29 26.50
CA GLN A 224 16.64 -10.01 26.56
C GLN A 224 16.55 -11.41 25.95
N GLY A 225 15.35 -12.02 25.95
CA GLY A 225 15.14 -13.40 25.51
C GLY A 225 15.61 -14.44 26.52
N THR A 226 15.66 -14.10 27.81
CA THR A 226 15.86 -15.07 28.89
C THR A 226 14.61 -15.92 29.08
N LYS A 227 14.74 -17.09 29.74
CA LYS A 227 13.59 -17.89 30.14
C LYS A 227 12.83 -17.16 31.26
N SER A 228 11.78 -16.44 30.90
CA SER A 228 10.91 -15.72 31.83
C SER A 228 10.15 -16.69 32.75
N ASN A 229 10.30 -16.53 34.06
CA ASN A 229 9.53 -17.27 35.07
C ASN A 229 8.14 -16.65 35.36
N TYR A 230 7.79 -15.52 34.73
CA TYR A 230 6.48 -14.89 34.92
C TYR A 230 5.38 -15.63 34.18
N SER A 231 4.16 -15.57 34.71
CA SER A 231 2.98 -16.16 34.07
C SER A 231 2.73 -15.61 32.66
N THR A 232 2.09 -16.42 31.81
CA THR A 232 1.74 -16.02 30.43
C THR A 232 0.91 -14.74 30.39
N GLU A 233 0.08 -14.47 31.42
CA GLU A 233 -0.62 -13.19 31.55
C GLU A 233 0.31 -11.99 31.79
N ALA A 234 1.32 -12.12 32.64
CA ALA A 234 2.29 -11.06 32.88
C ALA A 234 3.11 -10.79 31.62
N GLN A 235 3.55 -11.84 30.92
CA GLN A 235 4.23 -11.72 29.63
C GLN A 235 3.34 -11.04 28.57
N LYS A 236 2.05 -11.42 28.48
CA LYS A 236 1.04 -10.79 27.60
C LYS A 236 0.81 -9.32 27.92
N LYS A 237 0.83 -8.92 29.20
CA LYS A 237 0.68 -7.53 29.66
C LYS A 237 1.94 -6.69 29.40
N ALA A 238 3.12 -7.30 29.43
CA ALA A 238 4.41 -6.66 29.20
C ALA A 238 4.75 -6.45 27.71
N TRP A 239 4.26 -7.31 26.80
CA TRP A 239 4.48 -7.16 25.35
C TRP A 239 3.50 -6.15 24.73
N LEU A 240 3.92 -4.89 24.67
CA LEU A 240 3.09 -3.73 24.27
C LEU A 240 2.74 -3.68 22.78
N ALA A 241 3.66 -4.06 21.90
CA ALA A 241 3.44 -4.04 20.46
C ALA A 241 4.36 -5.00 19.69
N MET A 242 3.87 -5.47 18.54
CA MET A 242 4.70 -6.08 17.50
C MET A 242 4.50 -5.30 16.20
N TYR A 243 5.58 -5.00 15.53
CA TYR A 243 5.60 -4.37 14.21
C TYR A 243 6.43 -5.22 13.26
N SER A 244 6.05 -5.25 12.00
CA SER A 244 6.90 -5.75 10.93
C SER A 244 6.85 -4.80 9.73
N TYR A 245 7.97 -4.74 9.00
CA TYR A 245 8.05 -4.02 7.74
C TYR A 245 8.87 -4.79 6.72
N ASN A 246 8.38 -4.83 5.49
CA ASN A 246 9.18 -5.18 4.31
C ASN A 246 8.73 -4.37 3.06
N PRO A 247 9.61 -4.18 2.06
CA PRO A 247 9.31 -3.42 0.85
C PRO A 247 8.16 -3.93 -0.05
N VAL A 248 7.64 -5.14 0.18
CA VAL A 248 6.64 -5.78 -0.70
C VAL A 248 5.23 -5.70 -0.11
N GLU A 249 5.10 -5.95 1.19
CA GLU A 249 3.83 -6.01 1.92
C GLU A 249 3.53 -4.70 2.68
N GLY A 250 4.54 -3.85 2.90
CA GLY A 250 4.40 -2.59 3.64
C GLY A 250 4.68 -2.74 5.13
N ASP A 251 4.03 -1.91 5.96
CA ASP A 251 4.14 -2.00 7.42
C ASP A 251 2.89 -2.54 8.12
N TYR A 252 3.09 -3.53 9.00
CA TYR A 252 2.08 -4.12 9.87
C TYR A 252 2.37 -3.74 11.33
N PHE A 253 1.32 -3.45 12.10
CA PHE A 253 1.44 -3.08 13.51
C PHE A 253 0.30 -3.67 14.32
N ASP A 254 0.64 -4.63 15.19
CA ASP A 254 -0.22 -5.17 16.23
C ASP A 254 0.04 -4.47 17.58
N ASN A 255 -1.04 -4.07 18.24
CA ASN A 255 -1.05 -3.39 19.54
C ASN A 255 -1.49 -4.32 20.70
N ASN A 256 -1.65 -5.62 20.44
CA ASN A 256 -1.93 -6.66 21.44
C ASN A 256 -1.28 -8.01 21.04
N PRO A 257 0.05 -8.06 20.82
CA PRO A 257 0.76 -9.25 20.36
C PRO A 257 0.81 -10.40 21.36
N GLY A 258 0.22 -10.24 22.55
CA GLY A 258 0.04 -11.32 23.51
C GLY A 258 -0.65 -12.56 22.94
N GLY A 259 -1.40 -12.45 21.84
CA GLY A 259 -1.96 -13.60 21.12
C GLY A 259 -0.91 -14.60 20.61
N TYR A 260 0.32 -14.15 20.31
CA TYR A 260 1.42 -15.01 19.86
C TYR A 260 2.11 -15.78 21.01
N LEU A 261 1.85 -15.40 22.27
CA LEU A 261 2.23 -16.17 23.46
C LEU A 261 1.18 -17.27 23.70
N GLY A 262 1.16 -18.22 22.75
CA GLY A 262 0.20 -19.32 22.69
C GLY A 262 0.28 -20.25 23.90
N ALA A 263 -0.80 -21.00 24.15
CA ALA A 263 -0.82 -22.04 25.16
C ALA A 263 -0.08 -23.29 24.62
N TYR A 264 1.17 -23.44 25.06
CA TYR A 264 2.01 -24.63 24.97
C TYR A 264 2.28 -25.14 26.38
#